data_AF-R7T2Q6-F1
#
_entry.id   AF-R7T2Q6-F1
#
_cell.length_a   1.000
_cell.length_b   1.000
_cell.length_c   1.000
_cell.angle_alpha   90.00
_cell.angle_beta   90.00
_cell.angle_gamma   90.00
#
_symmetry.space_group_name_H-M   'P 1'
#
loop_
_entity.id
_entity.type
_entity.pdbx_description
1 polymer ?
#
loop_
_entity_poly.entity_id
_entity_poly.type
_entity_poly.pdbx_seq_one_letter_code
_entity_poly.pdbx_strand_id
1 'polypeptide(L)'
;MNVLVYTGPDTSSPSLSHTLTSLRTLLTPNYAVQTLDAKALPTQPWPASCALLIIPPFQSQSGAGAFSAAAAKDVQNYVRGGGKLLSLGNAVRVDPSKIPTALALSAQVAGVSISDVSPTPASAPRPKLTLEDGDVGLAFSLAPVTEGIVDAPAIRLVDGAQLDGVQSAGGVDLPTLPEAALSAKGVEFLAQYDPTEDSCVVAIKARIGRGVAAFWGAHLEAPLASDPARDKARLQALRRTLDLLGLRLPSPSAAGESDNGAVARPTPQILSSAPWRIGVVETILRALEVPELAAAAPYEFKDSNDTFLFHPQQEAARVFAEQREATKTLGEDPATWNPKHIVVYKDGMTAPQELTPKFRIETYYEELRNARGERGCPENYPDGAWGVGEALLYGEVVTSTQTMLDKNIRLLTSLPTPLLSLASAQLTGRGRGGNVWLSPPGCLQFSLLLRAPLSALPATKIVFVQYLFALAVAEACRTDGVLGEEAGSRVRIKWPNDLYAITPDGERKKIGGILVNTSFGAGKVELVVGASSALRSRRLTLTSTPTFHRAWMNMTFTRSCVHAACPQGAA
;
A
#
# COMPACT_ATOMS: atom_id res chain seq x y z
N MET A 1 0.30 10.33 4.72
CA MET A 1 0.05 11.03 3.45
C MET A 1 0.38 10.07 2.33
N ASN A 2 -0.38 10.09 1.25
CA ASN A 2 -0.31 9.09 0.21
C ASN A 2 0.46 9.59 -0.99
N VAL A 3 1.21 8.69 -1.61
CA VAL A 3 1.83 8.93 -2.91
C VAL A 3 1.03 8.10 -3.91
N LEU A 4 0.31 8.77 -4.80
CA LEU A 4 -0.65 8.15 -5.70
C LEU A 4 -0.04 8.03 -7.09
N VAL A 5 -0.09 6.84 -7.68
CA VAL A 5 0.41 6.52 -9.01
C VAL A 5 -0.79 6.27 -9.91
N TYR A 6 -0.94 7.03 -10.98
CA TYR A 6 -2.04 6.83 -11.92
C TYR A 6 -1.97 5.45 -12.58
N THR A 7 -3.11 4.75 -12.65
CA THR A 7 -3.24 3.42 -13.27
C THR A 7 -4.45 3.37 -14.20
N GLY A 8 -4.28 3.94 -15.39
CA GLY A 8 -5.27 3.83 -16.46
C GLY A 8 -4.93 2.74 -17.48
N PRO A 9 -5.88 2.41 -18.37
CA PRO A 9 -5.64 1.53 -19.52
C PRO A 9 -4.61 2.11 -20.51
N ASP A 10 -4.30 3.40 -20.37
CA ASP A 10 -3.29 4.12 -21.11
C ASP A 10 -1.92 4.16 -20.42
N THR A 11 -1.70 3.34 -19.39
CA THR A 11 -0.40 3.18 -18.73
C THR A 11 0.16 1.78 -18.99
N SER A 12 1.45 1.71 -19.30
CA SER A 12 2.17 0.43 -19.47
C SER A 12 2.24 -0.36 -18.16
N SER A 13 1.84 -1.63 -18.18
CA SER A 13 1.93 -2.52 -17.00
C SER A 13 3.36 -2.67 -16.46
N PRO A 14 4.40 -2.89 -17.30
CA PRO A 14 5.81 -2.85 -16.87
C PRO A 14 6.20 -1.52 -16.21
N SER A 15 5.93 -0.37 -16.84
CA SER A 15 6.31 0.94 -16.29
C SER A 15 5.59 1.23 -14.97
N LEU A 16 4.33 0.81 -14.83
CA LEU A 16 3.59 0.91 -13.59
C LEU A 16 4.25 0.08 -12.48
N SER A 17 4.58 -1.18 -12.75
CA SER A 17 5.25 -2.05 -11.79
C SER A 17 6.58 -1.45 -11.33
N HIS A 18 7.40 -0.99 -12.28
CA HIS A 18 8.68 -0.34 -12.00
C HIS A 18 8.53 0.97 -11.20
N THR A 19 7.52 1.78 -11.51
CA THR A 19 7.18 3.00 -10.75
C THR A 19 6.82 2.66 -9.32
N LEU A 20 5.91 1.70 -9.11
CA LEU A 20 5.48 1.30 -7.77
C LEU A 20 6.66 0.76 -6.95
N THR A 21 7.48 -0.10 -7.54
CA THR A 21 8.65 -0.68 -6.86
C THR A 21 9.66 0.40 -6.47
N SER A 22 10.09 1.25 -7.42
CA SER A 22 11.06 2.32 -7.15
C SER A 22 10.56 3.29 -6.07
N LEU A 23 9.30 3.71 -6.14
CA LEU A 23 8.72 4.63 -5.15
C LEU A 23 8.57 3.98 -3.78
N ARG A 24 8.15 2.71 -3.70
CA ARG A 24 8.02 2.00 -2.41
C ARG A 24 9.38 1.89 -1.72
N THR A 25 10.45 1.61 -2.47
CA THR A 25 11.83 1.59 -1.96
C THR A 25 12.26 2.95 -1.42
N LEU A 26 11.95 4.05 -2.13
CA LEU A 26 12.43 5.38 -1.77
C LEU A 26 11.61 6.08 -0.67
N LEU A 27 10.32 5.75 -0.55
CA LEU A 27 9.36 6.51 0.24
C LEU A 27 8.88 5.80 1.50
N THR A 28 9.05 4.47 1.60
CA THR A 28 8.71 3.72 2.82
C THR A 28 9.75 4.03 3.92
N PRO A 29 9.33 4.23 5.19
CA PRO A 29 7.98 4.15 5.73
C PRO A 29 7.23 5.49 5.76
N ASN A 30 7.83 6.57 5.28
CA ASN A 30 7.29 7.94 5.45
C ASN A 30 6.01 8.18 4.64
N TYR A 31 5.91 7.57 3.46
CA TYR A 31 4.72 7.61 2.62
C TYR A 31 4.33 6.21 2.17
N ALA A 32 3.04 6.05 1.92
CA ALA A 32 2.51 4.85 1.35
C ALA A 32 2.19 5.07 -0.13
N VAL A 33 2.73 4.21 -1.00
CA VAL A 33 2.59 4.29 -2.45
C VAL A 33 1.40 3.45 -2.91
N GLN A 34 0.43 4.09 -3.54
CA GLN A 34 -0.83 3.48 -3.98
C GLN A 34 -1.09 3.76 -5.45
N THR A 35 -1.92 2.93 -6.05
CA THR A 35 -2.47 3.15 -7.37
C THR A 35 -3.75 3.98 -7.30
N LEU A 36 -3.99 4.80 -8.32
CA LEU A 36 -5.23 5.56 -8.50
C LEU A 36 -5.73 5.32 -9.92
N ASP A 37 -6.82 4.57 -10.06
CA ASP A 37 -7.34 4.22 -11.38
C ASP A 37 -8.05 5.40 -12.08
N ALA A 38 -8.24 5.27 -13.39
CA ALA A 38 -8.83 6.31 -14.24
C ALA A 38 -10.28 6.66 -13.89
N LYS A 39 -11.04 5.75 -13.25
CA LYS A 39 -12.43 6.00 -12.80
C LYS A 39 -12.46 6.67 -11.44
N ALA A 40 -11.53 6.32 -10.56
CA ALA A 40 -11.39 6.86 -9.22
C ALA A 40 -10.92 8.31 -9.24
N LEU A 41 -10.09 8.69 -10.23
CA LEU A 41 -9.52 10.04 -10.31
C LEU A 41 -10.59 11.15 -10.34
N PRO A 42 -11.65 11.09 -11.18
CA PRO A 42 -12.71 12.11 -11.14
C PRO A 42 -13.82 11.87 -10.10
N THR A 43 -13.87 10.69 -9.46
CA THR A 43 -15.02 10.31 -8.60
C THR A 43 -14.71 10.25 -7.12
N GLN A 44 -13.43 10.16 -6.74
CA GLN A 44 -13.00 10.02 -5.35
C GLN A 44 -12.33 11.29 -4.84
N PRO A 45 -12.48 11.65 -3.55
CA PRO A 45 -11.85 12.83 -2.95
C PRO A 45 -10.36 12.58 -2.61
N TRP A 46 -9.58 12.08 -3.56
CA TRP A 46 -8.15 11.79 -3.39
C TRP A 46 -7.25 12.99 -3.07
N PRO A 47 -7.51 14.24 -3.54
CA PRO A 47 -6.58 15.36 -3.36
C PRO A 47 -6.24 15.65 -1.89
N ALA A 48 -7.21 15.51 -0.98
CA ALA A 48 -7.03 15.80 0.45
C ALA A 48 -6.02 14.87 1.15
N SER A 49 -5.78 13.69 0.60
CA SER A 49 -4.87 12.68 1.17
C SER A 49 -3.56 12.52 0.39
N CYS A 50 -3.45 13.20 -0.76
CA CYS A 50 -2.36 13.06 -1.71
C CYS A 50 -1.21 14.02 -1.34
N ALA A 51 -0.02 13.47 -1.10
CA ALA A 51 1.22 14.22 -0.98
C ALA A 51 1.93 14.38 -2.33
N LEU A 52 1.74 13.46 -3.26
CA LEU A 52 2.33 13.51 -4.59
C LEU A 52 1.50 12.63 -5.53
N LEU A 53 1.11 13.18 -6.68
CA LEU A 53 0.54 12.42 -7.78
C LEU A 53 1.63 12.11 -8.80
N ILE A 54 1.78 10.84 -9.17
CA ILE A 54 2.69 10.38 -10.21
C ILE A 54 1.87 10.01 -11.44
N ILE A 55 2.29 10.54 -12.59
CA ILE A 55 1.79 10.17 -13.90
C ILE A 55 2.90 9.34 -14.57
N PRO A 56 2.76 8.00 -14.64
CA PRO A 56 3.67 7.17 -15.41
C PRO A 56 3.54 7.45 -16.93
N PRO A 57 4.39 6.82 -17.76
CA PRO A 57 4.35 6.98 -19.21
C PRO A 57 2.97 6.64 -19.79
N PHE A 58 2.43 7.55 -20.60
CA PHE A 58 1.23 7.30 -21.39
C PHE A 58 1.58 6.45 -22.61
N GLN A 59 0.77 5.43 -22.87
CA GLN A 59 0.79 4.68 -24.11
C GLN A 59 -0.09 5.35 -25.17
N SER A 60 0.30 5.21 -26.44
CA SER A 60 -0.39 5.78 -27.60
C SER A 60 -1.81 5.23 -27.80
N GLN A 61 -2.10 4.01 -27.32
CA GLN A 61 -3.43 3.41 -27.49
C GLN A 61 -4.51 4.13 -26.67
N SER A 62 -5.58 4.55 -27.33
CA SER A 62 -6.79 5.13 -26.73
C SER A 62 -7.92 4.11 -26.73
N GLY A 63 -8.40 3.74 -25.54
CA GLY A 63 -9.62 2.95 -25.35
C GLY A 63 -10.59 3.62 -24.37
N ALA A 64 -11.80 3.07 -24.23
CA ALA A 64 -12.75 3.50 -23.21
C ALA A 64 -12.11 3.37 -21.81
N GLY A 65 -11.96 4.49 -21.09
CA GLY A 65 -11.32 4.54 -19.78
C GLY A 65 -9.93 5.20 -19.75
N ALA A 66 -9.44 5.75 -20.87
CA ALA A 66 -8.22 6.59 -20.90
C ALA A 66 -8.34 7.86 -20.03
N PHE A 67 -7.23 8.56 -19.83
CA PHE A 67 -7.17 9.80 -19.05
C PHE A 67 -8.19 10.83 -19.57
N SER A 68 -9.28 11.03 -18.82
CA SER A 68 -10.43 11.82 -19.26
C SER A 68 -10.24 13.32 -19.07
N ALA A 69 -11.03 14.15 -19.76
CA ALA A 69 -11.03 15.60 -19.55
C ALA A 69 -11.41 15.98 -18.11
N ALA A 70 -12.31 15.22 -17.47
CA ALA A 70 -12.64 15.42 -16.06
C ALA A 70 -11.46 15.11 -15.15
N ALA A 71 -10.75 14.01 -15.41
CA ALA A 71 -9.51 13.66 -14.71
C ALA A 71 -8.45 14.76 -14.87
N ALA A 72 -8.24 15.27 -16.09
CA ALA A 72 -7.31 16.37 -16.36
C ALA A 72 -7.66 17.63 -15.56
N LYS A 73 -8.95 17.99 -15.50
CA LYS A 73 -9.43 19.13 -14.73
C LYS A 73 -9.16 18.98 -13.23
N ASP A 74 -9.36 17.79 -12.67
CA ASP A 74 -9.11 17.55 -11.24
C ASP A 74 -7.63 17.56 -10.90
N VAL A 75 -6.77 17.01 -11.77
CA VAL A 75 -5.31 17.12 -11.61
C VAL A 75 -4.87 18.58 -11.68
N GLN A 76 -5.36 19.34 -12.67
CA GLN A 76 -5.08 20.76 -12.82
C GLN A 76 -5.48 21.56 -11.56
N ASN A 77 -6.68 21.30 -11.02
CA ASN A 77 -7.16 21.94 -9.80
C ASN A 77 -6.31 21.56 -8.58
N TYR A 78 -5.94 20.28 -8.44
CA TYR A 78 -5.08 19.80 -7.36
C TYR A 78 -3.72 20.49 -7.38
N VAL A 79 -3.04 20.52 -8.53
CA VAL A 79 -1.71 21.14 -8.64
C VAL A 79 -1.81 22.65 -8.40
N ARG A 80 -2.70 23.38 -9.10
CA ARG A 80 -2.87 24.83 -8.86
C ARG A 80 -3.24 25.15 -7.41
N GLY A 81 -3.96 24.26 -6.74
CA GLY A 81 -4.37 24.39 -5.36
C GLY A 81 -3.25 24.31 -4.32
N GLY A 82 -2.06 23.81 -4.69
CA GLY A 82 -0.94 23.55 -3.79
C GLY A 82 -0.40 22.11 -3.86
N GLY A 83 -1.00 21.27 -4.71
CA GLY A 83 -0.60 19.89 -4.91
C GLY A 83 0.75 19.72 -5.60
N LYS A 84 1.28 18.50 -5.54
CA LYS A 84 2.57 18.12 -6.11
C LYS A 84 2.37 17.05 -7.18
N LEU A 85 3.04 17.19 -8.31
CA LEU A 85 2.98 16.23 -9.43
C LEU A 85 4.37 15.82 -9.91
N LEU A 86 4.53 14.56 -10.28
CA LEU A 86 5.72 14.02 -10.95
C LEU A 86 5.28 13.25 -12.19
N SER A 87 5.76 13.67 -13.37
CA SER A 87 5.61 12.92 -14.62
C SER A 87 6.91 12.19 -14.94
N LEU A 88 6.83 10.91 -15.28
CA LEU A 88 7.97 10.07 -15.66
C LEU A 88 7.76 9.51 -17.07
N GLY A 89 8.80 9.55 -17.90
CA GLY A 89 8.82 8.97 -19.25
C GLY A 89 7.69 9.42 -20.16
N ASN A 90 7.24 10.68 -20.04
CA ASN A 90 6.31 11.30 -21.00
C ASN A 90 7.04 12.41 -21.75
N ALA A 91 6.74 12.58 -23.04
CA ALA A 91 7.17 13.75 -23.77
C ALA A 91 6.48 14.99 -23.17
N VAL A 92 7.27 16.04 -22.92
CA VAL A 92 6.79 17.27 -22.28
C VAL A 92 6.95 18.40 -23.27
N ARG A 93 5.86 19.11 -23.55
CA ARG A 93 5.90 20.33 -24.35
C ARG A 93 5.51 21.52 -23.50
N VAL A 94 6.34 22.55 -23.53
CA VAL A 94 6.12 23.81 -22.81
C VAL A 94 5.79 24.90 -23.81
N ASP A 95 4.59 25.47 -23.72
CA ASP A 95 4.14 26.55 -24.59
C ASP A 95 3.78 27.80 -23.76
N PRO A 96 3.86 29.01 -24.34
CA PRO A 96 3.21 30.17 -23.77
C PRO A 96 1.71 29.92 -23.57
N SER A 97 1.21 30.20 -22.37
CA SER A 97 -0.23 30.09 -22.07
C SER A 97 -1.02 31.07 -22.94
N LYS A 98 -2.19 30.62 -23.41
CA LYS A 98 -3.11 31.43 -24.22
C LYS A 98 -4.01 32.37 -23.43
N ILE A 99 -3.88 32.41 -22.10
CA ILE A 99 -4.71 33.27 -21.24
C ILE A 99 -3.81 34.38 -20.67
N PRO A 100 -3.85 35.61 -21.24
CA PRO A 100 -3.20 36.77 -20.63
C PRO A 100 -3.83 37.05 -19.26
N THR A 101 -3.02 37.47 -18.28
CA THR A 101 -3.40 37.78 -16.89
C THR A 101 -4.62 38.72 -16.78
N ALA A 102 -4.85 39.57 -17.79
CA ALA A 102 -5.96 40.51 -17.85
C ALA A 102 -7.33 39.87 -18.20
N LEU A 103 -7.37 38.71 -18.85
CA LEU A 103 -8.62 38.04 -19.30
C LEU A 103 -9.18 37.01 -18.29
N ALA A 104 -8.37 36.58 -17.31
CA ALA A 104 -8.80 35.64 -16.27
C ALA A 104 -9.89 36.22 -15.35
N LEU A 105 -9.85 37.54 -15.11
CA LEU A 105 -10.88 38.26 -14.33
C LEU A 105 -12.21 38.40 -15.09
N SER A 106 -12.19 38.49 -16.42
CA SER A 106 -13.42 38.59 -17.22
C SER A 106 -14.07 37.23 -17.53
N ALA A 107 -13.30 36.14 -17.63
CA ALA A 107 -13.84 34.81 -17.95
C ALA A 107 -14.64 34.17 -16.79
N GLN A 108 -14.38 34.56 -15.54
CA GLN A 108 -15.19 34.13 -14.37
C GLN A 108 -16.61 34.70 -14.38
N VAL A 109 -16.87 35.78 -15.14
CA VAL A 109 -18.19 36.40 -15.27
C VAL A 109 -19.03 35.76 -16.38
N ALA A 110 -18.42 35.02 -17.32
CA ALA A 110 -19.08 34.59 -18.56
C ALA A 110 -19.39 33.09 -18.69
N GLY A 111 -18.97 32.23 -17.74
CA GLY A 111 -19.39 30.81 -17.74
C GLY A 111 -18.95 29.97 -18.94
N VAL A 112 -17.88 30.35 -19.66
CA VAL A 112 -17.41 29.62 -20.85
C VAL A 112 -16.49 28.46 -20.46
N SER A 113 -16.84 27.25 -20.89
CA SER A 113 -15.98 26.06 -20.82
C SER A 113 -14.87 26.15 -21.85
N ILE A 114 -13.61 26.22 -21.40
CA ILE A 114 -12.44 26.23 -22.28
C ILE A 114 -12.04 24.79 -22.57
N SER A 115 -12.61 24.24 -23.62
CA SER A 115 -12.09 23.08 -24.34
C SER A 115 -11.85 23.52 -25.78
N ASP A 116 -10.69 23.16 -26.32
CA ASP A 116 -10.23 23.40 -27.70
C ASP A 116 -9.69 24.80 -28.03
N VAL A 117 -8.45 25.11 -27.63
CA VAL A 117 -7.54 25.83 -28.53
C VAL A 117 -6.08 25.48 -28.26
N SER A 118 -5.49 24.49 -28.93
CA SER A 118 -4.03 24.41 -29.15
C SER A 118 -3.76 24.18 -30.64
N PRO A 119 -2.84 24.91 -31.29
CA PRO A 119 -2.48 24.64 -32.67
C PRO A 119 -1.44 23.52 -32.64
N THR A 120 -1.88 22.29 -32.41
CA THR A 120 -1.01 21.13 -32.64
C THR A 120 -0.72 21.07 -34.15
N PRO A 121 0.56 21.00 -34.58
CA PRO A 121 0.87 20.57 -35.94
C PRO A 121 0.12 19.27 -36.22
N ALA A 122 -0.44 19.11 -37.42
CA ALA A 122 -1.27 17.95 -37.76
C ALA A 122 -0.58 16.57 -37.57
N SER A 123 0.75 16.56 -37.38
CA SER A 123 1.60 15.38 -37.19
C SER A 123 1.98 15.04 -35.73
N ALA A 124 1.74 15.91 -34.74
CA ALA A 124 2.18 15.65 -33.35
C ALA A 124 1.10 14.93 -32.52
N PRO A 125 1.46 13.99 -31.61
CA PRO A 125 0.50 13.31 -30.75
C PRO A 125 -0.25 14.30 -29.86
N ARG A 126 -1.57 14.10 -29.71
CA ARG A 126 -2.41 14.95 -28.86
C ARG A 126 -2.01 14.79 -27.39
N PRO A 127 -1.87 15.89 -26.63
CA PRO A 127 -1.56 15.81 -25.22
C PRO A 127 -2.73 15.23 -24.43
N LYS A 128 -2.43 14.40 -23.43
CA LYS A 128 -3.43 13.80 -22.53
C LYS A 128 -3.68 14.61 -21.26
N LEU A 129 -2.69 15.38 -20.83
CA LEU A 129 -2.79 16.28 -19.69
C LEU A 129 -2.05 17.58 -20.03
N THR A 130 -2.72 18.71 -19.85
CA THR A 130 -2.09 20.03 -19.91
C THR A 130 -2.28 20.73 -18.59
N LEU A 131 -1.18 21.17 -17.98
CA LEU A 131 -1.18 21.97 -16.77
C LEU A 131 -0.89 23.43 -17.11
N GLU A 132 -1.85 24.31 -16.91
CA GLU A 132 -1.73 25.73 -17.21
C GLU A 132 -1.46 26.53 -15.93
N ASP A 133 -0.42 27.35 -15.94
CA ASP A 133 -0.21 28.39 -14.94
C ASP A 133 -0.60 29.75 -15.54
N GLY A 134 -1.81 30.20 -15.22
CA GLY A 134 -2.33 31.50 -15.66
C GLY A 134 -1.59 32.71 -15.08
N ASP A 135 -0.81 32.54 -14.02
CA ASP A 135 -0.04 33.62 -13.39
C ASP A 135 1.33 33.74 -14.06
N VAL A 136 1.96 32.60 -14.36
CA VAL A 136 3.27 32.51 -15.02
C VAL A 136 3.17 32.62 -16.55
N GLY A 137 1.99 32.34 -17.10
CA GLY A 137 1.71 32.41 -18.53
C GLY A 137 2.40 31.27 -19.31
N LEU A 138 2.47 30.06 -18.73
CA LEU A 138 3.01 28.86 -19.38
C LEU A 138 2.03 27.70 -19.27
N ALA A 139 2.04 26.81 -20.25
CA ALA A 139 1.30 25.56 -20.28
C ALA A 139 2.24 24.38 -20.48
N PHE A 140 2.10 23.35 -19.65
CA PHE A 140 2.92 22.13 -19.66
C PHE A 140 2.07 20.96 -20.13
N SER A 141 2.32 20.47 -21.35
CA SER A 141 1.52 19.42 -21.99
C SER A 141 2.27 18.10 -22.02
N LEU A 142 1.63 17.04 -21.51
CA LEU A 142 2.13 15.66 -21.52
C LEU A 142 1.52 14.90 -22.69
N ALA A 143 2.37 14.33 -23.54
CA ALA A 143 1.95 13.53 -24.68
C ALA A 143 2.51 12.10 -24.59
N PRO A 144 1.77 11.09 -25.08
CA PRO A 144 2.31 9.75 -25.26
C PRO A 144 3.43 9.78 -26.30
N VAL A 145 4.43 8.92 -26.13
CA VAL A 145 5.53 8.80 -27.09
C VAL A 145 5.02 8.09 -28.34
N THR A 146 5.22 8.70 -29.51
CA THR A 146 4.83 8.16 -30.82
C THR A 146 5.92 7.35 -31.51
N GLU A 147 7.18 7.55 -31.14
CA GLU A 147 8.34 6.83 -31.67
C GLU A 147 8.87 5.83 -30.63
N GLY A 148 9.52 4.76 -31.09
CA GLY A 148 9.98 3.67 -30.20
C GLY A 148 10.88 4.17 -29.07
N ILE A 149 10.92 3.42 -27.96
CA ILE A 149 11.82 3.70 -26.85
C ILE A 149 13.26 3.54 -27.35
N VAL A 150 14.04 4.62 -27.35
CA VAL A 150 15.45 4.61 -27.75
C VAL A 150 16.32 4.73 -26.50
N ASP A 151 17.48 4.07 -26.52
CA ASP A 151 18.52 4.30 -25.51
C ASP A 151 18.84 5.80 -25.49
N ALA A 152 18.65 6.44 -24.34
CA ALA A 152 18.94 7.85 -24.25
C ALA A 152 20.46 8.07 -24.36
N PRO A 153 20.91 9.17 -24.98
CA PRO A 153 22.25 9.67 -24.72
C PRO A 153 22.42 9.91 -23.22
N ALA A 154 23.68 9.92 -22.76
CA ALA A 154 24.00 10.15 -21.36
C ALA A 154 23.29 11.39 -20.82
N ILE A 155 22.61 11.26 -19.68
CA ILE A 155 21.88 12.36 -19.05
C ILE A 155 22.79 13.00 -18.01
N ARG A 156 23.03 14.30 -18.14
CA ARG A 156 23.76 15.09 -17.15
C ARG A 156 22.78 15.81 -16.24
N LEU A 157 22.88 15.53 -14.95
CA LEU A 157 22.16 16.23 -13.89
C LEU A 157 22.83 17.58 -13.59
N VAL A 158 22.06 18.51 -13.02
CA VAL A 158 22.55 19.87 -12.67
C VAL A 158 23.66 19.86 -11.62
N ASP A 159 23.78 18.80 -10.82
CA ASP A 159 24.88 18.61 -9.87
C ASP A 159 26.16 18.02 -10.50
N GLY A 160 26.15 17.80 -11.81
CA GLY A 160 27.26 17.23 -12.57
C GLY A 160 27.27 15.70 -12.60
N ALA A 161 26.34 15.01 -11.93
CA ALA A 161 26.25 13.55 -12.04
C ALA A 161 25.75 13.13 -13.42
N GLN A 162 26.28 12.02 -13.92
CA GLN A 162 25.91 11.45 -15.21
C GLN A 162 25.09 10.18 -15.01
N LEU A 163 24.03 10.01 -15.79
CA LEU A 163 23.20 8.81 -15.84
C LEU A 163 23.31 8.18 -17.23
N ASP A 164 23.79 6.94 -17.27
CA ASP A 164 23.96 6.18 -18.50
C ASP A 164 22.94 5.04 -18.59
N GLY A 165 22.44 4.77 -19.81
CA GLY A 165 21.55 3.64 -20.10
C GLY A 165 20.08 3.84 -19.71
N VAL A 166 19.70 5.05 -19.27
CA VAL A 166 18.28 5.39 -19.06
C VAL A 166 17.59 5.51 -20.42
N GLN A 167 16.35 5.06 -20.53
CA GLN A 167 15.57 5.16 -21.77
C GLN A 167 14.91 6.55 -21.90
N SER A 168 14.88 7.08 -23.12
CA SER A 168 14.26 8.39 -23.43
C SER A 168 12.85 8.23 -24.00
N ALA A 169 11.97 9.15 -23.60
CA ALA A 169 10.60 9.32 -24.08
C ALA A 169 10.41 10.59 -24.95
N GLY A 170 11.50 11.20 -25.43
CA GLY A 170 11.43 12.36 -26.33
C GLY A 170 11.74 13.73 -25.69
N GLY A 171 12.27 13.75 -24.46
CA GLY A 171 12.79 14.98 -23.83
C GLY A 171 11.72 16.02 -23.46
N VAL A 172 12.18 17.26 -23.21
CA VAL A 172 11.35 18.43 -22.89
C VAL A 172 11.52 19.46 -24.01
N ASP A 173 10.47 19.66 -24.78
CA ASP A 173 10.39 20.69 -25.82
C ASP A 173 10.03 22.04 -25.18
N LEU A 174 10.98 22.98 -25.24
CA LEU A 174 10.88 24.29 -24.61
C LEU A 174 10.43 25.34 -25.64
N PRO A 175 9.72 26.40 -25.22
CA PRO A 175 9.39 27.47 -26.13
C PRO A 175 10.66 28.21 -26.56
N THR A 176 10.57 29.00 -27.63
CA THR A 176 11.63 29.91 -28.10
C THR A 176 11.80 31.12 -27.16
N LEU A 177 12.01 30.85 -25.88
CA LEU A 177 12.33 31.81 -24.83
C LEU A 177 13.70 31.46 -24.25
N PRO A 178 14.53 32.46 -23.91
CA PRO A 178 15.80 32.20 -23.22
C PRO A 178 15.57 31.48 -21.88
N GLU A 179 16.49 30.58 -21.50
CA GLU A 179 16.42 29.85 -20.23
C GLU A 179 16.30 30.79 -19.01
N ALA A 180 16.95 31.96 -19.05
CA ALA A 180 16.83 32.97 -17.99
C ALA A 180 15.39 33.48 -17.84
N ALA A 181 14.64 33.61 -18.94
CA ALA A 181 13.23 34.02 -18.92
C ALA A 181 12.33 32.90 -18.39
N LEU A 182 12.63 31.65 -18.71
CA LEU A 182 11.95 30.48 -18.14
C LEU A 182 12.22 30.34 -16.64
N SER A 183 13.46 30.60 -16.22
CA SER A 183 13.87 30.61 -14.81
C SER A 183 13.18 31.71 -14.02
N ALA A 184 13.07 32.92 -14.59
CA ALA A 184 12.31 34.03 -13.99
C ALA A 184 10.82 33.69 -13.83
N LYS A 185 10.30 32.82 -14.70
CA LYS A 185 8.95 32.26 -14.64
C LYS A 185 8.82 31.06 -13.68
N GLY A 186 9.88 30.70 -12.95
CA GLY A 186 9.86 29.61 -11.97
C GLY A 186 10.00 28.22 -12.56
N VAL A 187 10.58 28.10 -13.76
CA VAL A 187 11.03 26.83 -14.35
C VAL A 187 12.49 26.59 -13.94
N GLU A 188 12.74 25.51 -13.23
CA GLU A 188 14.04 25.04 -12.79
C GLU A 188 14.46 23.84 -13.65
N PHE A 189 15.62 23.93 -14.31
CA PHE A 189 16.19 22.81 -15.06
C PHE A 189 16.77 21.79 -14.07
N LEU A 190 16.55 20.50 -14.32
CA LEU A 190 17.02 19.42 -13.46
C LEU A 190 18.07 18.53 -14.14
N ALA A 191 17.90 18.31 -15.45
CA ALA A 191 18.80 17.50 -16.24
C ALA A 191 18.68 17.81 -17.73
N GLN A 192 19.76 17.57 -18.45
CA GLN A 192 19.87 17.69 -19.90
C GLN A 192 20.59 16.49 -20.48
N TYR A 193 20.41 16.22 -21.77
CA TYR A 193 21.29 15.28 -22.46
C TYR A 193 22.69 15.89 -22.58
N ASP A 194 23.72 15.07 -22.39
CA ASP A 194 25.11 15.46 -22.59
C ASP A 194 25.37 15.58 -24.12
N PRO A 195 25.70 16.77 -24.64
CA PRO A 195 25.71 17.03 -26.08
C PRO A 195 26.98 16.56 -26.78
N THR A 196 26.90 16.48 -28.11
CA THR A 196 27.96 17.07 -28.95
C THR A 196 27.56 18.38 -29.62
N GLU A 197 26.30 18.67 -29.99
CA GLU A 197 25.98 19.95 -30.68
C GLU A 197 24.62 20.63 -30.31
N ASP A 198 23.55 19.91 -29.94
CA ASP A 198 22.23 20.49 -29.57
C ASP A 198 21.73 19.96 -28.21
N SER A 199 22.11 20.61 -27.10
CA SER A 199 21.73 20.13 -25.75
C SER A 199 20.21 20.21 -25.53
N CYS A 200 19.53 19.06 -25.58
CA CYS A 200 18.09 18.94 -25.32
C CYS A 200 17.82 18.68 -23.83
N VAL A 201 16.91 19.45 -23.24
CA VAL A 201 16.52 19.33 -21.84
C VAL A 201 15.71 18.05 -21.64
N VAL A 202 15.98 17.28 -20.58
CA VAL A 202 15.27 16.03 -20.29
C VAL A 202 14.43 16.11 -19.02
N ALA A 203 14.77 17.00 -18.10
CA ALA A 203 14.00 17.16 -16.88
C ALA A 203 13.92 18.61 -16.42
N ILE A 204 12.72 19.02 -16.04
CA ILE A 204 12.41 20.33 -15.47
C ILE A 204 11.50 20.21 -14.26
N LYS A 205 11.53 21.22 -13.40
CA LYS A 205 10.58 21.45 -12.31
C LYS A 205 9.97 22.83 -12.52
N ALA A 206 8.66 22.95 -12.38
CA ALA A 206 7.96 24.20 -12.56
C ALA A 206 6.98 24.45 -11.42
N ARG A 207 6.83 25.71 -11.04
CA ARG A 207 5.71 26.15 -10.21
C ARG A 207 4.45 26.26 -11.07
N ILE A 208 3.33 25.76 -10.56
CA ILE A 208 2.03 25.82 -11.24
C ILE A 208 1.00 26.30 -10.22
N GLY A 209 0.67 27.59 -10.26
CA GLY A 209 -0.13 28.27 -9.24
C GLY A 209 0.54 28.18 -7.87
N ARG A 210 -0.17 27.57 -6.89
CA ARG A 210 0.41 27.32 -5.56
C ARG A 210 1.17 26.00 -5.45
N GLY A 211 1.06 25.12 -6.43
CA GLY A 211 1.71 23.81 -6.43
C GLY A 211 3.03 23.77 -7.19
N VAL A 212 3.56 22.56 -7.31
CA VAL A 212 4.82 22.29 -8.01
C VAL A 212 4.72 20.99 -8.79
N ALA A 213 5.25 20.98 -10.01
CA ALA A 213 5.34 19.80 -10.84
C ALA A 213 6.78 19.57 -11.30
N ALA A 214 7.22 18.32 -11.32
CA ALA A 214 8.45 17.91 -11.98
C ALA A 214 8.12 17.00 -13.15
N PHE A 215 8.84 17.17 -14.25
CA PHE A 215 8.61 16.49 -15.49
C PHE A 215 9.91 15.89 -15.98
N TRP A 216 9.92 14.56 -16.15
CA TRP A 216 11.02 13.81 -16.72
C TRP A 216 10.58 13.21 -18.05
N GLY A 217 11.27 13.59 -19.12
CA GLY A 217 11.17 12.98 -20.44
C GLY A 217 11.97 11.69 -20.60
N ALA A 218 12.46 11.11 -19.49
CA ALA A 218 13.19 9.85 -19.44
C ALA A 218 12.55 8.89 -18.43
N HIS A 219 12.74 7.59 -18.64
CA HIS A 219 12.18 6.50 -17.83
C HIS A 219 13.01 6.24 -16.57
N LEU A 220 13.02 7.19 -15.63
CA LEU A 220 13.71 7.01 -14.35
C LEU A 220 13.11 5.89 -13.48
N GLU A 221 11.88 5.45 -13.74
CA GLU A 221 11.25 4.34 -13.05
C GLU A 221 11.85 2.98 -13.44
N ALA A 222 12.31 2.83 -14.69
CA ALA A 222 12.71 1.56 -15.26
C ALA A 222 14.08 1.12 -14.70
N PRO A 223 14.21 -0.10 -14.17
CA PRO A 223 15.47 -0.58 -13.62
C PRO A 223 16.50 -0.81 -14.73
N LEU A 224 17.76 -0.51 -14.43
CA LEU A 224 18.89 -0.75 -15.33
C LEU A 224 19.46 -2.14 -15.05
N ALA A 225 18.87 -3.17 -15.67
CA ALA A 225 19.12 -4.58 -15.37
C ALA A 225 20.58 -5.04 -15.57
N SER A 226 21.41 -4.27 -16.28
CA SER A 226 22.79 -4.63 -16.63
C SER A 226 23.88 -4.09 -15.69
N ASP A 227 23.58 -3.12 -14.81
CA ASP A 227 24.60 -2.47 -13.97
C ASP A 227 24.03 -1.91 -12.64
N PRO A 228 24.29 -2.55 -11.48
CA PRO A 228 23.83 -2.08 -10.17
C PRO A 228 24.30 -0.67 -9.79
N ALA A 229 25.47 -0.22 -10.27
CA ALA A 229 25.98 1.12 -9.98
C ALA A 229 25.18 2.18 -10.74
N ARG A 230 24.82 1.90 -12.00
CA ARG A 230 23.95 2.79 -12.79
C ARG A 230 22.54 2.83 -12.23
N ASP A 231 22.00 1.69 -11.79
CA ASP A 231 20.67 1.66 -11.16
C ASP A 231 20.63 2.47 -9.85
N LYS A 232 21.72 2.43 -9.07
CA LYS A 232 21.88 3.29 -7.89
C LYS A 232 21.89 4.78 -8.25
N ALA A 233 22.59 5.17 -9.31
CA ALA A 233 22.62 6.56 -9.77
C ALA A 233 21.23 7.04 -10.23
N ARG A 234 20.50 6.20 -10.99
CA ARG A 234 19.10 6.44 -11.37
C ARG A 234 18.20 6.64 -10.15
N LEU A 235 18.29 5.76 -9.15
CA LEU A 235 17.50 5.89 -7.91
C LEU A 235 17.85 7.15 -7.13
N GLN A 236 19.13 7.57 -7.11
CA GLN A 236 19.54 8.83 -6.49
C GLN A 236 18.94 10.05 -7.21
N ALA A 237 18.88 10.04 -8.55
CA ALA A 237 18.23 11.10 -9.32
C ALA A 237 16.73 11.20 -9.03
N LEU A 238 16.03 10.06 -8.97
CA LEU A 238 14.62 10.00 -8.59
C LEU A 238 14.42 10.48 -7.14
N ARG A 239 15.28 10.04 -6.21
CA ARG A 239 15.27 10.47 -4.81
C ARG A 239 15.42 11.98 -4.68
N ARG A 240 16.39 12.59 -5.38
CA ARG A 240 16.60 14.04 -5.40
C ARG A 240 15.38 14.78 -5.95
N THR A 241 14.76 14.27 -7.01
CA THR A 241 13.52 14.85 -7.56
C THR A 241 12.39 14.84 -6.53
N LEU A 242 12.22 13.75 -5.77
CA LEU A 242 11.20 13.66 -4.71
C LEU A 242 11.47 14.65 -3.57
N ASP A 243 12.75 14.87 -3.21
CA ASP A 243 13.16 15.87 -2.22
C ASP A 243 12.88 17.30 -2.71
N LEU A 244 13.17 17.60 -3.98
CA LEU A 244 12.87 18.90 -4.61
C LEU A 244 11.37 19.20 -4.71
N LEU A 245 10.54 18.16 -4.78
CA LEU A 245 9.08 18.27 -4.65
C LEU A 245 8.64 18.40 -3.19
N GLY A 246 9.56 18.38 -2.23
CA GLY A 246 9.33 18.58 -0.81
C GLY A 246 8.71 17.36 -0.12
N LEU A 247 9.03 16.14 -0.55
CA LEU A 247 8.70 14.93 0.19
C LEU A 247 9.75 14.67 1.28
N ARG A 248 9.31 14.15 2.43
CA ARG A 248 10.17 13.71 3.52
C ARG A 248 10.69 12.32 3.25
N LEU A 249 11.94 12.23 2.80
CA LEU A 249 12.57 10.95 2.49
C LEU A 249 13.19 10.34 3.75
N PRO A 250 13.23 9.01 3.90
CA PRO A 250 13.96 8.36 4.98
C PRO A 250 15.42 8.78 4.93
N SER A 251 16.06 9.16 6.06
CA SER A 251 17.45 9.63 6.06
C SER A 251 18.39 8.62 5.36
N PRO A 252 19.28 9.07 4.47
CA PRO A 252 20.39 8.22 4.05
C PRO A 252 21.28 8.08 5.29
N SER A 253 21.39 6.88 5.85
CA SER A 253 22.32 6.61 6.96
C SER A 253 23.72 7.11 6.58
N ALA A 254 24.40 7.72 7.55
CA ALA A 254 25.76 8.21 7.38
C ALA A 254 26.64 7.11 6.79
N ALA A 255 27.43 7.47 5.78
CA ALA A 255 28.33 6.57 5.07
C ALA A 255 29.25 5.83 6.06
N GLY A 256 28.98 4.54 6.24
CA GLY A 256 29.70 3.65 7.15
C GLY A 256 28.76 2.55 7.64
N GLU A 257 28.85 1.36 7.04
CA GLU A 257 28.19 0.11 7.42
C GLU A 257 26.67 -0.02 7.10
N SER A 258 26.42 -0.74 6.01
CA SER A 258 25.23 -1.55 5.72
C SER A 258 23.84 -0.97 6.04
N ASP A 259 23.27 -0.20 5.11
CA ASP A 259 21.84 -0.35 4.80
C ASP A 259 21.52 0.15 3.38
N ASN A 260 21.63 -0.76 2.40
CA ASN A 260 21.22 -0.51 1.02
C ASN A 260 19.70 -0.69 0.94
N GLY A 261 18.98 0.37 0.57
CA GLY A 261 17.62 0.37 0.01
C GLY A 261 16.76 -0.87 0.31
N ALA A 262 16.19 -0.93 1.51
CA ALA A 262 15.34 -2.04 1.92
C ALA A 262 14.10 -2.16 1.01
N VAL A 263 14.10 -3.15 0.12
CA VAL A 263 12.87 -3.68 -0.45
C VAL A 263 12.16 -4.40 0.69
N ALA A 264 10.97 -3.94 1.08
CA ALA A 264 10.21 -4.59 2.15
C ALA A 264 9.76 -5.98 1.66
N ARG A 265 10.39 -7.04 2.19
CA ARG A 265 10.06 -8.45 1.91
C ARG A 265 9.21 -9.04 3.05
N PRO A 266 8.40 -10.09 2.78
CA PRO A 266 7.74 -10.82 3.85
C PRO A 266 8.78 -11.44 4.79
N THR A 267 8.64 -11.19 6.08
CA THR A 267 9.42 -11.89 7.11
C THR A 267 8.83 -13.29 7.35
N PRO A 268 9.60 -14.24 7.89
CA PRO A 268 9.03 -15.49 8.38
C PRO A 268 7.89 -15.23 9.36
N GLN A 269 6.84 -16.05 9.26
CA GLN A 269 5.70 -16.03 10.16
C GLN A 269 5.87 -17.06 11.27
N ILE A 270 5.10 -16.89 12.32
CA ILE A 270 5.10 -17.70 13.53
C ILE A 270 3.72 -18.32 13.67
N LEU A 271 3.64 -19.64 13.60
CA LEU A 271 2.46 -20.39 13.96
C LEU A 271 2.59 -20.80 15.42
N SER A 272 1.66 -20.33 16.26
CA SER A 272 1.60 -20.64 17.69
C SER A 272 0.16 -20.77 18.16
N SER A 273 -0.01 -21.18 19.42
CA SER A 273 -1.30 -21.20 20.09
C SER A 273 -1.19 -20.67 21.51
N ALA A 274 -2.34 -20.40 22.13
CA ALA A 274 -2.40 -19.97 23.51
C ALA A 274 -1.71 -21.01 24.42
N PRO A 275 -0.88 -20.60 25.39
CA PRO A 275 -0.13 -21.55 26.23
C PRO A 275 -1.01 -22.54 27.03
N TRP A 276 -2.29 -22.20 27.25
CA TRP A 276 -3.27 -23.09 27.90
C TRP A 276 -4.02 -24.02 26.92
N ARG A 277 -3.68 -23.98 25.63
CA ARG A 277 -4.29 -24.74 24.53
C ARG A 277 -3.27 -25.63 23.84
N ILE A 278 -2.64 -26.50 24.62
CA ILE A 278 -1.74 -27.54 24.12
C ILE A 278 -2.51 -28.42 23.13
N GLY A 279 -1.90 -28.79 21.99
CA GLY A 279 -2.52 -29.64 20.97
C GLY A 279 -3.13 -28.89 19.77
N VAL A 280 -3.35 -27.57 19.88
CA VAL A 280 -3.96 -26.77 18.79
C VAL A 280 -3.05 -26.73 17.57
N VAL A 281 -1.75 -26.47 17.77
CA VAL A 281 -0.80 -26.40 16.66
C VAL A 281 -0.62 -27.78 16.02
N GLU A 282 -0.59 -28.85 16.81
CA GLU A 282 -0.53 -30.24 16.33
C GLU A 282 -1.76 -30.59 15.49
N THR A 283 -2.94 -30.13 15.90
CA THR A 283 -4.18 -30.30 15.14
C THR A 283 -4.14 -29.56 13.81
N ILE A 284 -3.61 -28.34 13.80
CA ILE A 284 -3.40 -27.55 12.58
C ILE A 284 -2.42 -28.27 11.64
N LEU A 285 -1.26 -28.71 12.15
CA LEU A 285 -0.27 -29.44 11.34
C LEU A 285 -0.84 -30.73 10.76
N ARG A 286 -1.58 -31.51 11.56
CA ARG A 286 -2.23 -32.75 11.10
C ARG A 286 -3.24 -32.47 9.99
N ALA A 287 -4.04 -31.43 10.13
CA ALA A 287 -5.04 -31.05 9.12
C ALA A 287 -4.39 -30.54 7.82
N LEU A 288 -3.20 -29.95 7.91
CA LEU A 288 -2.37 -29.55 6.77
C LEU A 288 -1.50 -30.68 6.22
N GLU A 289 -1.57 -31.89 6.81
CA GLU A 289 -0.73 -33.04 6.48
C GLU A 289 0.78 -32.76 6.59
N VAL A 290 1.15 -31.82 7.47
CA VAL A 290 2.55 -31.50 7.75
C VAL A 290 3.09 -32.63 8.65
N PRO A 291 4.12 -33.37 8.22
CA PRO A 291 4.72 -34.43 9.02
C PRO A 291 5.46 -33.85 10.23
N GLU A 292 6.00 -34.73 11.07
CA GLU A 292 6.91 -34.29 12.11
C GLU A 292 8.13 -33.58 11.48
N LEU A 293 8.34 -32.33 11.90
CA LEU A 293 9.38 -31.47 11.34
C LEU A 293 10.73 -31.84 11.97
N ALA A 294 11.61 -32.43 11.18
CA ALA A 294 12.99 -32.70 11.57
C ALA A 294 13.87 -31.45 11.36
N ALA A 295 14.91 -31.29 12.18
CA ALA A 295 15.92 -30.24 11.99
C ALA A 295 16.82 -30.61 10.80
N ALA A 296 16.57 -30.03 9.62
CA ALA A 296 17.44 -30.04 8.44
C ALA A 296 16.75 -29.47 7.19
N ALA A 297 15.46 -29.79 7.00
CA ALA A 297 14.73 -29.45 5.79
C ALA A 297 13.29 -29.03 6.11
N PRO A 298 12.83 -27.87 5.59
CA PRO A 298 11.44 -27.47 5.77
C PRO A 298 10.50 -28.37 5.00
N TYR A 299 9.28 -28.53 5.51
CA TYR A 299 8.20 -29.14 4.76
C TYR A 299 7.59 -28.11 3.80
N GLU A 300 7.54 -28.46 2.52
CA GLU A 300 6.94 -27.62 1.48
C GLU A 300 5.45 -27.91 1.32
N PHE A 301 4.62 -26.90 1.57
CA PHE A 301 3.20 -26.89 1.27
C PHE A 301 2.95 -25.95 0.09
N LYS A 302 2.74 -26.52 -1.09
CA LYS A 302 2.40 -25.76 -2.31
C LYS A 302 0.89 -25.60 -2.46
N ASP A 303 0.46 -24.41 -2.85
CA ASP A 303 -0.93 -24.09 -3.21
C ASP A 303 -0.96 -23.25 -4.51
N SER A 304 -2.13 -22.71 -4.83
CA SER A 304 -2.46 -22.05 -6.09
C SER A 304 -1.75 -20.71 -6.27
N ASN A 305 -1.61 -19.93 -5.19
CA ASN A 305 -1.00 -18.60 -5.23
C ASN A 305 0.38 -18.58 -4.56
N ASP A 306 0.57 -19.38 -3.52
CA ASP A 306 1.76 -19.33 -2.69
C ASP A 306 2.31 -20.72 -2.34
N THR A 307 3.62 -20.77 -2.09
CA THR A 307 4.32 -21.91 -1.48
C THR A 307 4.70 -21.55 -0.05
N PHE A 308 4.31 -22.38 0.92
CA PHE A 308 4.62 -22.22 2.34
C PHE A 308 5.67 -23.24 2.79
N LEU A 309 6.75 -22.78 3.41
CA LEU A 309 7.78 -23.63 3.99
C LEU A 309 7.62 -23.65 5.50
N PHE A 310 7.34 -24.84 6.06
CA PHE A 310 7.20 -25.05 7.49
C PHE A 310 8.53 -25.49 8.11
N HIS A 311 8.97 -24.75 9.12
CA HIS A 311 10.24 -24.94 9.82
C HIS A 311 10.00 -25.29 11.29
N PRO A 312 10.83 -26.17 11.88
CA PRO A 312 10.77 -26.43 13.32
C PRO A 312 11.32 -25.22 14.11
N GLN A 313 10.90 -25.04 15.36
CA GLN A 313 11.31 -23.92 16.21
C GLN A 313 12.83 -23.79 16.39
N GLN A 314 13.57 -24.90 16.30
CA GLN A 314 15.03 -24.93 16.43
C GLN A 314 15.72 -24.16 15.30
N GLU A 315 15.08 -24.03 14.14
CA GLU A 315 15.61 -23.30 12.99
C GLU A 315 15.19 -21.82 12.97
N ALA A 316 14.36 -21.39 13.94
CA ALA A 316 13.78 -20.04 13.95
C ALA A 316 14.85 -18.94 13.80
N ALA A 317 15.89 -18.97 14.63
CA ALA A 317 16.95 -17.96 14.60
C ALA A 317 17.66 -17.89 13.23
N ARG A 318 17.95 -19.05 12.62
CA ARG A 318 18.58 -19.14 11.30
C ARG A 318 17.66 -18.58 10.22
N VAL A 319 16.43 -19.07 10.14
CA VAL A 319 15.47 -18.68 9.10
C VAL A 319 15.17 -17.17 9.16
N PHE A 320 14.99 -16.63 10.36
CA PHE A 320 14.80 -15.18 10.54
C PHE A 320 16.05 -14.38 10.14
N ALA A 321 17.25 -14.83 10.52
CA ALA A 321 18.48 -14.14 10.15
C ALA A 321 18.70 -14.15 8.63
N GLU A 322 18.56 -15.30 7.98
CA GLU A 322 18.70 -15.47 6.52
C GLU A 322 17.71 -14.60 5.75
N GLN A 323 16.43 -14.61 6.14
CA GLN A 323 15.41 -13.82 5.43
C GLN A 323 15.53 -12.31 5.70
N ARG A 324 15.96 -11.92 6.90
CA ARG A 324 16.26 -10.51 7.19
C ARG A 324 17.50 -10.03 6.41
N GLU A 325 18.53 -10.85 6.28
CA GLU A 325 19.75 -10.50 5.53
C GLU A 325 19.52 -10.52 4.00
N ALA A 326 18.70 -11.44 3.50
CA ALA A 326 18.30 -11.50 2.10
C ALA A 326 17.55 -10.23 1.62
N THR A 327 17.06 -9.40 2.54
CA THR A 327 16.34 -8.13 2.29
C THR A 327 17.17 -7.10 1.48
N LYS A 328 18.44 -7.38 1.17
CA LYS A 328 19.39 -6.48 0.49
C LYS A 328 19.41 -6.58 -1.05
N THR A 329 18.67 -7.48 -1.70
CA THR A 329 18.61 -7.56 -3.18
C THR A 329 17.34 -6.91 -3.77
N LEU A 330 17.52 -5.90 -4.62
CA LEU A 330 16.44 -5.19 -5.34
C LEU A 330 15.76 -6.09 -6.38
N GLY A 331 14.43 -5.95 -6.55
CA GLY A 331 13.80 -6.22 -7.85
C GLY A 331 12.52 -7.07 -7.90
N GLU A 332 12.13 -7.80 -6.85
CA GLU A 332 10.96 -8.69 -6.92
C GLU A 332 9.66 -8.01 -6.48
N ASP A 333 8.56 -8.25 -7.21
CA ASP A 333 7.22 -7.77 -6.84
C ASP A 333 6.77 -8.42 -5.52
N PRO A 334 6.52 -7.63 -4.46
CA PRO A 334 6.03 -8.16 -3.19
C PRO A 334 4.75 -8.99 -3.31
N ALA A 335 3.92 -8.78 -4.33
CA ALA A 335 2.69 -9.53 -4.53
C ALA A 335 2.94 -11.00 -4.91
N THR A 336 4.03 -11.28 -5.62
CA THR A 336 4.35 -12.62 -6.15
C THR A 336 5.41 -13.35 -5.32
N TRP A 337 5.82 -12.76 -4.19
CA TRP A 337 6.91 -13.27 -3.37
C TRP A 337 6.66 -14.70 -2.89
N ASN A 338 7.57 -15.60 -3.26
CA ASN A 338 7.59 -17.00 -2.88
C ASN A 338 9.03 -17.51 -2.70
N PRO A 339 9.29 -18.42 -1.76
CA PRO A 339 8.33 -19.01 -0.82
C PRO A 339 8.04 -18.12 0.41
N LYS A 340 6.98 -18.44 1.16
CA LYS A 340 6.68 -17.85 2.48
C LYS A 340 7.07 -18.80 3.60
N HIS A 341 7.81 -18.31 4.58
CA HIS A 341 8.33 -19.13 5.67
C HIS A 341 7.38 -19.09 6.88
N ILE A 342 7.13 -20.24 7.50
CA ILE A 342 6.36 -20.41 8.75
C ILE A 342 7.22 -21.21 9.73
N VAL A 343 7.50 -20.64 10.89
CA VAL A 343 8.16 -21.33 12.01
C VAL A 343 7.09 -21.78 12.99
N VAL A 344 7.14 -23.05 13.37
CA VAL A 344 6.11 -23.68 14.19
C VAL A 344 6.55 -23.81 15.65
N TYR A 345 5.76 -23.24 16.55
CA TYR A 345 5.91 -23.37 18.00
C TYR A 345 4.79 -24.23 18.58
N LYS A 346 5.18 -25.36 19.17
CA LYS A 346 4.29 -26.42 19.69
C LYS A 346 4.18 -26.38 21.20
N ASP A 347 3.34 -27.23 21.77
CA ASP A 347 3.32 -27.51 23.22
C ASP A 347 3.12 -26.27 24.11
N GLY A 348 2.36 -25.29 23.63
CA GLY A 348 2.12 -24.03 24.36
C GLY A 348 3.31 -23.06 24.40
N MET A 349 4.38 -23.36 23.67
CA MET A 349 5.53 -22.47 23.52
C MET A 349 5.20 -21.26 22.64
N THR A 350 5.85 -20.14 22.93
CA THR A 350 5.79 -18.91 22.13
C THR A 350 7.17 -18.57 21.59
N ALA A 351 7.19 -17.79 20.51
CA ALA A 351 8.45 -17.33 19.96
C ALA A 351 9.12 -16.29 20.87
N PRO A 352 10.46 -16.31 20.99
CA PRO A 352 11.19 -15.28 21.70
C PRO A 352 10.93 -13.87 21.16
N GLN A 353 10.95 -12.88 22.05
CA GLN A 353 10.66 -11.48 21.74
C GLN A 353 11.61 -10.90 20.67
N GLU A 354 12.83 -11.40 20.57
CA GLU A 354 13.86 -10.96 19.62
C GLU A 354 13.50 -11.28 18.16
N LEU A 355 12.69 -12.33 17.96
CA LEU A 355 12.16 -12.69 16.64
C LEU A 355 10.95 -11.82 16.26
N THR A 356 10.28 -11.23 17.25
CA THR A 356 9.03 -10.47 17.08
C THR A 356 9.09 -9.08 17.73
N PRO A 357 10.08 -8.23 17.38
CA PRO A 357 10.31 -6.96 18.08
C PRO A 357 9.14 -5.96 18.02
N LYS A 358 8.23 -6.12 17.06
CA LYS A 358 7.04 -5.27 16.88
C LYS A 358 5.76 -5.82 17.52
N PHE A 359 5.79 -7.03 18.09
CA PHE A 359 4.59 -7.67 18.66
C PHE A 359 4.97 -8.69 19.74
N ARG A 360 4.48 -8.47 20.96
CA ARG A 360 4.74 -9.37 22.09
C ARG A 360 3.69 -10.48 22.16
N ILE A 361 4.04 -11.69 21.72
CA ILE A 361 3.11 -12.83 21.67
C ILE A 361 2.65 -13.25 23.08
N GLU A 362 3.54 -13.23 24.07
CA GLU A 362 3.15 -13.58 25.46
C GLU A 362 2.10 -12.62 26.01
N THR A 363 2.33 -11.31 25.89
CA THR A 363 1.37 -10.28 26.33
C THR A 363 0.04 -10.42 25.59
N TYR A 364 0.04 -10.79 24.31
CA TYR A 364 -1.19 -11.09 23.58
C TYR A 364 -2.01 -12.21 24.22
N TYR A 365 -1.36 -13.32 24.57
CA TYR A 365 -2.07 -14.44 25.18
C TYR A 365 -2.49 -14.15 26.63
N GLU A 366 -1.68 -13.44 27.42
CA GLU A 366 -2.06 -13.01 28.78
C GLU A 366 -3.34 -12.16 28.75
N GLU A 367 -3.35 -11.14 27.89
CA GLU A 367 -4.50 -10.26 27.75
C GLU A 367 -5.71 -10.99 27.16
N LEU A 368 -5.50 -11.94 26.21
CA LEU A 368 -6.58 -12.77 25.67
C LEU A 368 -7.22 -13.60 26.78
N ARG A 369 -6.43 -14.19 27.67
CA ARG A 369 -6.94 -14.95 28.81
C ARG A 369 -7.80 -14.06 29.71
N ASN A 370 -7.32 -12.87 30.07
CA ASN A 370 -8.04 -11.92 30.91
C ASN A 370 -9.39 -11.51 30.29
N ALA A 371 -9.37 -11.09 29.02
CA ALA A 371 -10.59 -10.68 28.32
C ALA A 371 -11.61 -11.81 28.17
N ARG A 372 -11.14 -13.05 27.95
CA ARG A 372 -12.01 -14.24 27.93
C ARG A 372 -12.65 -14.49 29.29
N GLY A 373 -11.90 -14.35 30.38
CA GLY A 373 -12.42 -14.45 31.75
C GLY A 373 -13.49 -13.39 32.05
N GLU A 374 -13.22 -12.12 31.73
CA GLU A 374 -14.18 -11.01 31.94
C GLU A 374 -15.48 -11.19 31.15
N ARG A 375 -15.43 -11.86 30.00
CA ARG A 375 -16.58 -12.13 29.13
C ARG A 375 -17.27 -13.47 29.42
N GLY A 376 -16.78 -14.26 30.37
CA GLY A 376 -17.32 -15.58 30.70
C GLY A 376 -17.20 -16.58 29.56
N CYS A 377 -16.14 -16.46 28.73
CA CYS A 377 -15.88 -17.41 27.66
C CYS A 377 -15.52 -18.79 28.22
N PRO A 378 -15.93 -19.90 27.57
CA PRO A 378 -15.55 -21.23 28.02
C PRO A 378 -14.03 -21.41 28.08
N GLU A 379 -13.57 -22.00 29.19
CA GLU A 379 -12.18 -22.42 29.34
C GLU A 379 -11.86 -23.69 28.57
N ASN A 380 -12.86 -24.48 28.15
CA ASN A 380 -12.70 -25.67 27.32
C ASN A 380 -13.82 -25.74 26.28
N TYR A 381 -13.50 -26.31 25.12
CA TYR A 381 -14.47 -26.55 24.05
C TYR A 381 -14.57 -28.04 23.74
N PRO A 382 -15.72 -28.53 23.26
CA PRO A 382 -15.89 -29.91 22.83
C PRO A 382 -14.89 -30.31 21.73
N ASP A 383 -14.56 -31.60 21.66
CA ASP A 383 -13.80 -32.22 20.56
C ASP A 383 -12.43 -31.59 20.27
N GLY A 384 -11.79 -30.99 21.28
CA GLY A 384 -10.50 -30.33 21.11
C GLY A 384 -10.56 -29.02 20.31
N ALA A 385 -11.75 -28.45 20.12
CA ALA A 385 -11.90 -27.13 19.52
C ALA A 385 -11.29 -26.02 20.40
N TRP A 386 -11.17 -24.82 19.84
CA TRP A 386 -10.61 -23.66 20.54
C TRP A 386 -11.35 -22.37 20.19
N GLY A 387 -11.12 -21.36 21.01
CA GLY A 387 -11.72 -20.05 20.90
C GLY A 387 -10.99 -19.13 19.92
N VAL A 388 -11.67 -18.06 19.49
CA VAL A 388 -11.08 -17.09 18.58
C VAL A 388 -9.81 -16.47 19.15
N GLY A 389 -8.75 -16.50 18.34
CA GLY A 389 -7.43 -15.98 18.66
C GLY A 389 -6.58 -16.86 19.58
N GLU A 390 -7.08 -18.02 20.01
CA GLU A 390 -6.25 -19.03 20.69
C GLU A 390 -5.31 -19.76 19.72
N ALA A 391 -5.53 -19.65 18.40
CA ALA A 391 -4.57 -20.02 17.36
C ALA A 391 -4.14 -18.78 16.57
N LEU A 392 -2.81 -18.61 16.42
CA LEU A 392 -2.20 -17.40 15.86
C LEU A 392 -1.17 -17.74 14.77
N LEU A 393 -1.32 -17.10 13.62
CA LEU A 393 -0.29 -16.97 12.59
C LEU A 393 0.16 -15.49 12.56
N TYR A 394 1.32 -15.20 13.12
CA TYR A 394 1.85 -13.83 13.20
C TYR A 394 3.02 -13.62 12.23
N GLY A 395 3.04 -12.52 11.48
CA GLY A 395 4.21 -12.09 10.71
C GLY A 395 4.52 -10.62 10.95
N GLU A 396 5.80 -10.25 11.07
CA GLU A 396 6.14 -8.83 11.20
C GLU A 396 5.81 -8.06 9.92
N VAL A 397 6.23 -8.60 8.78
CA VAL A 397 5.88 -8.11 7.45
C VAL A 397 5.33 -9.28 6.66
N VAL A 398 4.14 -9.14 6.10
CA VAL A 398 3.53 -10.15 5.22
C VAL A 398 3.10 -9.52 3.90
N THR A 399 2.79 -10.32 2.88
CA THR A 399 2.18 -9.76 1.66
C THR A 399 0.79 -9.19 1.99
N SER A 400 -0.13 -10.04 2.47
CA SER A 400 -1.46 -9.65 2.97
C SER A 400 -2.05 -10.77 3.82
N THR A 401 -2.47 -10.48 5.05
CA THR A 401 -3.13 -11.44 5.95
C THR A 401 -4.38 -12.04 5.32
N GLN A 402 -5.06 -11.26 4.49
CA GLN A 402 -6.28 -11.68 3.80
C GLN A 402 -5.97 -12.56 2.59
N THR A 403 -5.07 -12.10 1.71
CA THR A 403 -4.76 -12.75 0.43
C THR A 403 -4.10 -14.10 0.64
N MET A 404 -3.22 -14.20 1.65
CA MET A 404 -2.53 -15.44 1.99
C MET A 404 -3.49 -16.55 2.43
N LEU A 405 -4.68 -16.20 2.91
CA LEU A 405 -5.74 -17.16 3.24
C LEU A 405 -6.67 -17.40 2.04
N ASP A 406 -7.27 -16.36 1.48
CA ASP A 406 -8.38 -16.55 0.52
C ASP A 406 -7.97 -16.88 -0.92
N LYS A 407 -6.68 -16.74 -1.28
CA LYS A 407 -6.15 -17.13 -2.59
C LYS A 407 -5.43 -18.48 -2.60
N ASN A 408 -5.34 -19.15 -1.45
CA ASN A 408 -4.74 -20.46 -1.29
C ASN A 408 -5.81 -21.46 -0.87
N ILE A 409 -6.49 -22.08 -1.84
CA ILE A 409 -7.70 -22.87 -1.60
C ILE A 409 -7.41 -24.15 -0.79
N ARG A 410 -6.25 -24.78 -1.01
CA ARG A 410 -5.85 -25.98 -0.26
C ARG A 410 -5.58 -25.60 1.19
N LEU A 411 -4.85 -24.52 1.44
CA LEU A 411 -4.60 -23.96 2.76
C LEU A 411 -5.92 -23.59 3.45
N LEU A 412 -6.78 -22.82 2.78
CA LEU A 412 -8.06 -22.34 3.31
C LEU A 412 -8.96 -23.50 3.77
N THR A 413 -9.09 -24.52 2.94
CA THR A 413 -9.97 -25.67 3.21
C THR A 413 -9.39 -26.63 4.25
N SER A 414 -8.07 -26.82 4.29
CA SER A 414 -7.38 -27.66 5.27
C SER A 414 -7.22 -27.02 6.64
N LEU A 415 -7.13 -25.69 6.74
CA LEU A 415 -6.95 -25.01 8.03
C LEU A 415 -8.17 -25.22 8.94
N PRO A 416 -7.97 -25.71 10.18
CA PRO A 416 -8.98 -25.68 11.22
C PRO A 416 -9.30 -24.24 11.65
N THR A 417 -10.51 -24.03 12.17
CA THR A 417 -11.00 -22.71 12.59
C THR A 417 -11.42 -22.72 14.06
N PRO A 418 -11.28 -21.60 14.80
CA PRO A 418 -10.87 -20.27 14.33
C PRO A 418 -9.35 -20.05 14.28
N LEU A 419 -8.84 -19.38 13.24
CA LEU A 419 -7.41 -19.01 13.14
C LEU A 419 -7.26 -17.51 12.90
N LEU A 420 -6.44 -16.83 13.72
CA LEU A 420 -6.08 -15.43 13.53
C LEU A 420 -4.77 -15.31 12.75
N SER A 421 -4.80 -14.67 11.58
CA SER A 421 -3.60 -14.19 10.89
C SER A 421 -3.38 -12.72 11.20
N LEU A 422 -2.27 -12.36 11.85
CA LEU A 422 -1.97 -11.01 12.31
C LEU A 422 -0.65 -10.53 11.71
N ALA A 423 -0.58 -9.26 11.31
CA ALA A 423 0.65 -8.66 10.84
C ALA A 423 0.93 -7.27 11.40
N SER A 424 2.20 -6.95 11.61
CA SER A 424 2.64 -5.59 11.95
C SER A 424 2.67 -4.68 10.72
N ALA A 425 2.87 -5.24 9.53
CA ALA A 425 2.79 -4.55 8.24
C ALA A 425 2.37 -5.50 7.11
N GLN A 426 1.62 -4.98 6.15
CA GLN A 426 1.31 -5.67 4.88
C GLN A 426 1.88 -4.90 3.70
N LEU A 427 2.56 -5.61 2.79
CA LEU A 427 3.16 -5.06 1.58
C LEU A 427 2.14 -4.79 0.47
N THR A 428 1.14 -5.67 0.37
CA THR A 428 0.11 -5.70 -0.66
C THR A 428 -1.28 -5.85 -0.03
N GLY A 429 -1.49 -5.16 1.10
CA GLY A 429 -2.79 -5.09 1.76
C GLY A 429 -3.88 -4.60 0.80
N ARG A 430 -5.10 -5.14 0.93
CA ARG A 430 -6.22 -4.83 0.03
C ARG A 430 -7.51 -4.51 0.78
N GLY A 431 -8.31 -3.65 0.17
CA GLY A 431 -9.68 -3.34 0.51
C GLY A 431 -10.67 -3.86 -0.53
N ARG A 432 -11.91 -3.35 -0.48
CA ARG A 432 -12.98 -3.74 -1.40
C ARG A 432 -12.75 -3.21 -2.81
N GLY A 433 -13.25 -3.93 -3.81
CA GLY A 433 -13.23 -3.49 -5.21
C GLY A 433 -11.84 -3.41 -5.84
N GLY A 434 -10.85 -4.09 -5.27
CA GLY A 434 -9.46 -4.03 -5.74
C GLY A 434 -8.66 -2.85 -5.18
N ASN A 435 -9.25 -2.01 -4.32
CA ASN A 435 -8.54 -0.94 -3.65
C ASN A 435 -7.39 -1.49 -2.79
N VAL A 436 -6.29 -0.75 -2.70
CA VAL A 436 -5.18 -1.08 -1.80
C VAL A 436 -5.53 -0.64 -0.38
N TRP A 437 -5.17 -1.44 0.63
CA TRP A 437 -5.23 -1.06 2.04
C TRP A 437 -3.84 -0.71 2.56
N LEU A 438 -3.70 0.46 3.17
CA LEU A 438 -2.43 0.92 3.69
C LEU A 438 -2.13 0.48 5.12
N SER A 439 -0.86 0.17 5.33
CA SER A 439 -0.36 -0.53 6.51
C SER A 439 0.78 0.23 7.21
N PRO A 440 0.65 1.53 7.55
CA PRO A 440 1.75 2.23 8.20
C PRO A 440 2.03 1.62 9.60
N PRO A 441 3.28 1.76 10.11
CA PRO A 441 3.62 1.32 11.45
C PRO A 441 2.64 1.89 12.49
N GLY A 442 2.16 1.04 13.40
CA GLY A 442 1.12 1.41 14.36
C GLY A 442 -0.27 0.86 14.03
N CYS A 443 -0.49 0.36 12.81
CA CYS A 443 -1.79 -0.22 12.46
C CYS A 443 -1.99 -1.61 13.06
N LEU A 444 -3.21 -1.88 13.54
CA LEU A 444 -3.67 -3.24 13.76
C LEU A 444 -4.15 -3.79 12.42
N GLN A 445 -3.65 -4.95 12.01
CA GLN A 445 -4.02 -5.59 10.75
C GLN A 445 -4.10 -7.09 10.95
N PHE A 446 -5.27 -7.64 10.71
CA PHE A 446 -5.48 -9.06 10.85
C PHE A 446 -6.56 -9.56 9.91
N SER A 447 -6.53 -10.87 9.66
CA SER A 447 -7.59 -11.62 9.02
C SER A 447 -7.95 -12.80 9.91
N LEU A 448 -9.24 -12.96 10.17
CA LEU A 448 -9.77 -14.06 10.97
C LEU A 448 -10.44 -15.08 10.05
N LEU A 449 -9.97 -16.32 10.11
CA LEU A 449 -10.59 -17.44 9.41
C LEU A 449 -11.64 -18.11 10.31
N LEU A 450 -12.89 -18.14 9.85
CA LEU A 450 -14.02 -18.79 10.49
C LEU A 450 -14.70 -19.75 9.51
N ARG A 451 -15.35 -20.78 10.04
CA ARG A 451 -16.18 -21.70 9.27
C ARG A 451 -17.49 -21.96 9.99
N ALA A 452 -18.59 -21.88 9.27
CA ALA A 452 -19.92 -22.16 9.81
C ALA A 452 -20.71 -23.06 8.85
N PRO A 453 -21.54 -23.99 9.34
CA PRO A 453 -22.48 -24.71 8.48
C PRO A 453 -23.56 -23.76 7.99
N LEU A 454 -24.03 -23.95 6.76
CA LEU A 454 -25.10 -23.12 6.18
C LEU A 454 -26.45 -23.29 6.90
N SER A 455 -26.62 -24.37 7.68
CA SER A 455 -27.75 -24.56 8.58
C SER A 455 -27.75 -23.55 9.74
N ALA A 456 -26.57 -23.19 10.26
CA ALA A 456 -26.43 -22.20 11.34
C ALA A 456 -26.30 -20.77 10.80
N LEU A 457 -25.61 -20.59 9.68
CA LEU A 457 -25.43 -19.30 9.02
C LEU A 457 -25.88 -19.36 7.54
N PRO A 458 -27.19 -19.18 7.27
CA PRO A 458 -27.72 -19.19 5.91
C PRO A 458 -27.08 -18.13 5.02
N ALA A 459 -26.95 -18.43 3.72
CA ALA A 459 -26.32 -17.54 2.74
C ALA A 459 -26.92 -16.13 2.72
N THR A 460 -28.23 -16.02 2.92
CA THR A 460 -28.98 -14.76 2.99
C THR A 460 -28.59 -13.87 4.17
N LYS A 461 -27.95 -14.42 5.21
CA LYS A 461 -27.53 -13.70 6.42
C LYS A 461 -26.05 -13.39 6.47
N ILE A 462 -25.23 -13.89 5.54
CA ILE A 462 -23.77 -13.72 5.56
C ILE A 462 -23.35 -12.25 5.53
N VAL A 463 -24.10 -11.39 4.85
CA VAL A 463 -23.82 -9.94 4.80
C VAL A 463 -23.76 -9.30 6.21
N PHE A 464 -24.51 -9.84 7.17
CA PHE A 464 -24.53 -9.34 8.54
C PHE A 464 -23.22 -9.61 9.29
N VAL A 465 -22.40 -10.57 8.86
CA VAL A 465 -21.07 -10.82 9.44
C VAL A 465 -20.23 -9.55 9.35
N GLN A 466 -20.22 -8.88 8.19
CA GLN A 466 -19.47 -7.64 8.02
C GLN A 466 -19.96 -6.53 8.98
N TYR A 467 -21.26 -6.45 9.22
CA TYR A 467 -21.85 -5.43 10.08
C TYR A 467 -21.52 -5.71 11.55
N LEU A 468 -21.60 -6.98 11.95
CA LEU A 468 -21.23 -7.42 13.29
C LEU A 468 -19.77 -7.12 13.60
N PHE A 469 -18.86 -7.37 12.66
CA PHE A 469 -17.45 -6.97 12.81
C PHE A 469 -17.28 -5.45 12.84
N ALA A 470 -18.03 -4.68 12.04
CA ALA A 470 -17.97 -3.21 12.08
C ALA A 470 -18.39 -2.65 13.44
N LEU A 471 -19.43 -3.22 14.03
CA LEU A 471 -19.88 -2.89 15.37
C LEU A 471 -18.83 -3.27 16.41
N ALA A 472 -18.29 -4.49 16.35
CA ALA A 472 -17.29 -4.95 17.30
C ALA A 472 -16.00 -4.12 17.28
N VAL A 473 -15.50 -3.76 16.09
CA VAL A 473 -14.34 -2.86 15.93
C VAL A 473 -14.65 -1.45 16.43
N ALA A 474 -15.86 -0.93 16.21
CA ALA A 474 -16.23 0.38 16.74
C ALA A 474 -16.36 0.40 18.27
N GLU A 475 -16.96 -0.64 18.86
CA GLU A 475 -17.09 -0.81 20.32
C GLU A 475 -15.72 -0.98 20.98
N ALA A 476 -14.83 -1.73 20.34
CA ALA A 476 -13.45 -1.84 20.78
C ALA A 476 -12.74 -0.50 20.85
N CYS A 477 -12.80 0.30 19.79
CA CYS A 477 -12.18 1.61 19.77
C CYS A 477 -12.77 2.56 20.83
N ARG A 478 -14.02 2.36 21.25
CA ARG A 478 -14.71 3.16 22.28
C ARG A 478 -14.38 2.75 23.71
N THR A 479 -13.72 1.63 23.92
CA THR A 479 -13.33 1.22 25.26
C THR A 479 -12.23 2.14 25.77
N ASP A 480 -12.38 2.66 26.99
CA ASP A 480 -11.52 3.73 27.54
C ASP A 480 -10.02 3.41 27.47
N GLY A 481 -9.66 2.14 27.66
CA GLY A 481 -8.27 1.68 27.56
C GLY A 481 -7.69 1.67 26.15
N VAL A 482 -8.48 1.97 25.11
CA VAL A 482 -8.10 1.85 23.69
C VAL A 482 -7.72 3.19 23.06
N LEU A 483 -8.69 4.08 22.89
CA LEU A 483 -8.44 5.44 22.36
C LEU A 483 -8.53 6.51 23.43
N GLY A 484 -8.90 6.15 24.68
CA GLY A 484 -9.40 7.10 25.65
C GLY A 484 -10.86 7.47 25.38
N GLU A 485 -11.56 7.89 26.43
CA GLU A 485 -12.99 8.23 26.40
C GLU A 485 -13.31 9.25 25.30
N GLU A 486 -12.55 10.35 25.23
CA GLU A 486 -12.83 11.44 24.28
C GLU A 486 -12.68 10.99 22.82
N ALA A 487 -11.53 10.41 22.45
CA ALA A 487 -11.30 10.00 21.07
C ALA A 487 -12.13 8.77 20.67
N GLY A 488 -12.34 7.83 21.60
CA GLY A 488 -13.22 6.68 21.42
C GLY A 488 -14.66 7.10 21.14
N SER A 489 -15.21 8.04 21.93
CA SER A 489 -16.57 8.57 21.76
C SER A 489 -16.83 9.20 20.39
N ARG A 490 -15.78 9.58 19.64
CA ARG A 490 -15.85 10.18 18.29
C ARG A 490 -15.78 9.14 17.16
N VAL A 491 -15.62 7.86 17.47
CA VAL A 491 -15.60 6.77 16.47
C VAL A 491 -17.01 6.51 15.94
N ARG A 492 -17.17 6.42 14.62
CA ARG A 492 -18.41 6.19 13.89
C ARG A 492 -18.18 5.14 12.81
N ILE A 493 -19.26 4.47 12.41
CA ILE A 493 -19.26 3.56 11.26
C ILE A 493 -19.78 4.34 10.05
N LYS A 494 -19.00 4.41 8.99
CA LYS A 494 -19.51 4.73 7.65
C LYS A 494 -19.94 3.40 7.03
N TRP A 495 -21.25 3.23 6.96
CA TRP A 495 -21.85 2.00 6.45
C TRP A 495 -21.34 1.69 5.03
N PRO A 496 -21.06 0.41 4.71
CA PRO A 496 -21.28 -0.79 5.53
C PRO A 496 -20.07 -1.33 6.30
N ASN A 497 -18.86 -0.78 6.12
CA ASN A 497 -17.63 -1.48 6.53
C ASN A 497 -16.45 -0.59 6.92
N ASP A 498 -16.62 0.72 6.91
CA ASP A 498 -15.53 1.64 7.21
C ASP A 498 -15.70 2.25 8.61
N LEU A 499 -14.60 2.36 9.34
CA LEU A 499 -14.56 3.11 10.60
C LEU A 499 -14.00 4.49 10.37
N TYR A 500 -14.64 5.48 10.98
CA TYR A 500 -14.25 6.88 10.94
C TYR A 500 -14.12 7.45 12.35
N ALA A 501 -13.18 8.36 12.55
CA ALA A 501 -13.16 9.24 13.71
C ALA A 501 -13.54 10.65 13.28
N ILE A 502 -14.31 11.33 14.12
CA ILE A 502 -14.52 12.78 14.02
C ILE A 502 -13.36 13.45 14.77
N THR A 503 -12.60 14.31 14.10
CA THR A 503 -11.50 15.06 14.71
C THR A 503 -12.02 16.23 15.55
N PRO A 504 -11.19 16.86 16.40
CA PRO A 504 -11.62 18.01 17.21
C PRO A 504 -12.19 19.19 16.41
N ASP A 505 -11.68 19.40 15.19
CA ASP A 505 -12.12 20.38 14.19
C ASP A 505 -13.36 19.94 13.38
N GLY A 506 -13.92 18.76 13.67
CA GLY A 506 -15.16 18.26 13.06
C GLY A 506 -14.96 17.47 11.76
N GLU A 507 -13.73 17.30 11.27
CA GLU A 507 -13.41 16.52 10.08
C GLU A 507 -13.65 15.01 10.31
N ARG A 508 -14.13 14.30 9.30
CA ARG A 508 -14.33 12.85 9.37
C ARG A 508 -13.16 12.13 8.69
N LYS A 509 -12.31 11.46 9.49
CA LYS A 509 -11.16 10.70 8.98
C LYS A 509 -11.41 9.22 9.05
N LYS A 510 -11.13 8.51 7.95
CA LYS A 510 -11.17 7.04 7.94
C LYS A 510 -10.05 6.51 8.83
N ILE A 511 -10.40 5.71 9.82
CA ILE A 511 -9.47 5.10 10.78
C ILE A 511 -9.44 3.58 10.66
N GLY A 512 -10.33 2.97 9.89
CA GLY A 512 -10.35 1.52 9.75
C GLY A 512 -11.29 1.05 8.64
N GLY A 513 -11.17 -0.23 8.32
CA GLY A 513 -11.95 -0.87 7.27
C GLY A 513 -12.02 -2.37 7.51
N ILE A 514 -13.16 -2.94 7.10
CA ILE A 514 -13.42 -4.37 7.17
C ILE A 514 -13.66 -4.90 5.76
N LEU A 515 -13.11 -6.08 5.50
CA LEU A 515 -13.25 -6.83 4.27
C LEU A 515 -13.61 -8.27 4.61
N VAL A 516 -14.78 -8.73 4.20
CA VAL A 516 -15.19 -10.13 4.37
C VAL A 516 -15.14 -10.83 3.01
N ASN A 517 -14.36 -11.89 2.92
CA ASN A 517 -14.37 -12.83 1.80
C ASN A 517 -15.09 -14.10 2.23
N THR A 518 -15.93 -14.62 1.34
CA THR A 518 -16.73 -15.84 1.57
C THR A 518 -16.44 -16.87 0.49
N SER A 519 -16.18 -18.11 0.90
CA SER A 519 -16.13 -19.29 0.02
C SER A 519 -17.19 -20.29 0.47
N PHE A 520 -17.85 -20.97 -0.47
CA PHE A 520 -18.92 -21.91 -0.20
C PHE A 520 -18.53 -23.30 -0.68
N GLY A 521 -18.68 -24.30 0.19
CA GLY A 521 -18.35 -25.68 -0.15
C GLY A 521 -18.87 -26.67 0.90
N ALA A 522 -19.26 -27.87 0.45
CA ALA A 522 -19.68 -28.98 1.32
C ALA A 522 -20.71 -28.61 2.42
N GLY A 523 -21.71 -27.77 2.08
CA GLY A 523 -22.76 -27.33 3.02
C GLY A 523 -22.28 -26.33 4.08
N LYS A 524 -21.07 -25.78 3.94
CA LYS A 524 -20.43 -24.83 4.86
C LYS A 524 -20.07 -23.54 4.13
N VAL A 525 -19.91 -22.48 4.89
CA VAL A 525 -19.30 -21.22 4.47
C VAL A 525 -17.98 -21.02 5.20
N GLU A 526 -16.95 -20.67 4.45
CA GLU A 526 -15.66 -20.21 4.94
C GLU A 526 -15.64 -18.68 4.86
N LEU A 527 -15.28 -18.05 5.97
CA LEU A 527 -15.26 -16.60 6.12
C LEU A 527 -13.84 -16.19 6.45
N VAL A 528 -13.24 -15.37 5.57
CA VAL A 528 -11.99 -14.68 5.87
C VAL A 528 -12.34 -13.23 6.15
N VAL A 529 -12.31 -12.85 7.43
CA VAL A 529 -12.69 -11.51 7.90
C VAL A 529 -11.44 -10.69 8.15
N GLY A 530 -11.08 -9.85 7.19
CA GLY A 530 -9.99 -8.89 7.28
C GLY A 530 -10.46 -7.62 7.98
N ALA A 531 -9.70 -7.17 8.96
CA ALA A 531 -9.89 -5.88 9.59
C ALA A 531 -8.55 -5.17 9.72
N SER A 532 -8.57 -3.87 9.45
CA SER A 532 -7.42 -3.04 9.78
C SER A 532 -7.84 -1.68 10.28
N SER A 533 -7.07 -1.15 11.23
CA SER A 533 -7.30 0.16 11.82
C SER A 533 -5.99 0.92 12.02
N ALA A 534 -6.00 2.19 11.63
CA ALA A 534 -4.94 3.17 11.82
C ALA A 534 -5.03 3.78 13.23
N LEU A 535 -4.93 2.94 14.26
CA LEU A 535 -4.91 3.38 15.66
C LEU A 535 -3.50 3.87 16.00
N ARG A 536 -3.22 5.16 15.76
CA ARG A 536 -1.95 5.79 16.15
C ARG A 536 -2.18 6.69 17.37
N SER A 537 -1.98 6.17 18.57
CA SER A 537 -1.88 7.04 19.74
C SER A 537 -0.44 7.51 19.90
N ARG A 538 -0.23 8.80 20.16
CA ARG A 538 1.08 9.36 20.56
C ARG A 538 1.62 8.77 21.87
N ARG A 539 0.82 7.97 22.60
CA ARG A 539 1.22 7.21 23.79
C ARG A 539 1.33 5.69 23.55
N LEU A 540 1.01 5.22 22.35
CA LEU A 540 1.10 3.80 21.97
C LEU A 540 2.28 3.64 21.01
N THR A 541 3.48 3.63 21.59
CA THR A 541 4.55 2.85 20.99
C THR A 541 4.04 1.40 20.98
N LEU A 542 4.04 0.73 19.83
CA LEU A 542 3.69 -0.70 19.66
C LEU A 542 4.58 -1.66 20.46
N THR A 543 5.37 -1.15 21.39
CA THR A 543 6.39 -1.87 22.13
C THR A 543 5.98 -2.25 23.55
N SER A 544 4.83 -1.83 24.10
CA SER A 544 4.57 -2.13 25.53
C SER A 544 3.17 -1.87 26.13
N THR A 545 2.10 -1.57 25.38
CA THR A 545 0.85 -1.08 26.01
C THR A 545 -0.35 -2.06 25.97
N PRO A 546 -1.05 -2.30 27.10
CA PRO A 546 -2.23 -3.20 27.23
C PRO A 546 -3.45 -2.79 26.37
N THR A 547 -3.35 -1.62 25.75
CA THR A 547 -4.35 -0.99 24.89
C THR A 547 -4.56 -1.68 23.53
N PHE A 548 -3.50 -2.16 22.87
CA PHE A 548 -3.62 -2.90 21.59
C PHE A 548 -4.44 -4.18 21.77
N HIS A 549 -4.20 -4.85 22.90
CA HIS A 549 -4.87 -6.07 23.28
C HIS A 549 -6.36 -5.84 23.57
N ARG A 550 -6.71 -4.82 24.35
CA ARG A 550 -8.11 -4.41 24.59
C ARG A 550 -8.90 -4.09 23.32
N ALA A 551 -8.24 -3.51 22.30
CA ALA A 551 -8.87 -3.19 21.02
C ALA A 551 -9.20 -4.45 20.21
N TRP A 552 -8.26 -5.39 20.10
CA TRP A 552 -8.52 -6.66 19.42
C TRP A 552 -9.53 -7.54 20.20
N MET A 553 -9.59 -7.42 21.53
CA MET A 553 -10.48 -8.24 22.39
C MET A 553 -11.95 -7.85 22.29
N ASN A 554 -12.25 -6.56 22.22
CA ASN A 554 -13.62 -6.10 22.00
C ASN A 554 -14.10 -6.29 20.54
N MET A 555 -13.18 -6.39 19.58
CA MET A 555 -13.47 -6.73 18.17
C MET A 555 -14.01 -8.15 17.99
N THR A 556 -13.69 -9.03 18.93
CA THR A 556 -13.92 -10.46 18.76
C THR A 556 -15.21 -10.93 19.44
N PHE A 557 -15.74 -10.17 20.42
CA PHE A 557 -16.84 -10.66 21.28
C PHE A 557 -17.82 -9.54 21.68
N THR A 558 -18.55 -8.98 20.72
CA THR A 558 -19.90 -8.44 21.01
C THR A 558 -20.83 -9.62 21.23
N ARG A 559 -21.78 -9.53 22.17
CA ARG A 559 -22.70 -10.63 22.59
C ARG A 559 -23.35 -11.39 21.42
N SER A 560 -23.49 -10.75 20.25
CA SER A 560 -24.09 -11.32 19.04
C SER A 560 -23.13 -12.17 18.17
N CYS A 561 -21.82 -11.90 18.15
CA CYS A 561 -20.86 -12.68 17.35
C CYS A 561 -20.60 -14.09 17.92
N VAL A 562 -20.66 -14.22 19.25
CA VAL A 562 -20.39 -15.47 19.99
C VAL A 562 -21.47 -16.52 19.74
N HIS A 563 -22.73 -16.09 19.65
CA HIS A 563 -23.85 -16.99 19.37
C HIS A 563 -23.82 -17.57 17.94
N ALA A 564 -23.16 -16.90 16.99
CA ALA A 564 -23.05 -17.39 15.61
C ALA A 564 -21.85 -18.33 15.39
N ALA A 565 -20.84 -18.31 16.27
CA ALA A 565 -19.62 -19.11 16.15
C ALA A 565 -19.55 -20.32 17.11
N CYS A 566 -20.48 -20.42 18.07
CA CYS A 566 -20.60 -21.57 18.95
C CYS A 566 -21.66 -22.53 18.36
N PRO A 567 -21.33 -23.80 18.04
CA PRO A 567 -22.36 -24.76 17.67
C PRO A 567 -23.25 -25.00 18.90
N GLN A 568 -24.44 -24.42 18.92
CA GLN A 568 -25.48 -24.84 19.84
C GLN A 568 -25.98 -26.22 19.39
N GLY A 569 -25.36 -27.26 19.92
CA GLY A 569 -25.96 -28.58 20.01
C GLY A 569 -26.48 -28.78 21.43
N ALA A 570 -27.73 -28.44 21.69
CA ALA A 570 -28.49 -28.90 22.85
C ALA A 570 -29.99 -28.75 22.57
N ALA A 571 -30.57 -29.79 21.97
CA ALA A 571 -31.83 -30.36 22.41
C ALA A 571 -31.53 -31.82 22.77
#